data_AF-A0A7S0KHT6-F1
#
_entry.id   AF-A0A7S0KHT6-F1
#
_cell.length_a   1.000
_cell.length_b   1.000
_cell.length_c   1.000
_cell.angle_alpha   90.00
_cell.angle_beta   90.00
_cell.angle_gamma   90.00
#
_symmetry.space_group_name_H-M   'P 1'
#
loop_
_entity.id
_entity.type
_entity.pdbx_description
1 polymer ?
#
loop_
_entity_poly.entity_id
_entity_poly.type
_entity_poly.pdbx_seq_one_letter_code
_entity_poly.pdbx_strand_id
1 'polypeptide(L)'
;RVVGRRVRWLRVEASDGGKLWFEQLPIVGPVLSAVTPPRVKQAATEMEYFGQAPLQARPTAPTPVLGASSRNEVPIYDFTSSGKDAANFRAVWGALNDVVMGGSSEGAGSIVTIPEEDGGTCARLGGVVEGQSGGFVSIRTRNFDSPLDLSAYDGVRLRCRGDGNRFKLILYDEDDWWGSIAFHAAFDTVEGAWLDVDVPFTDFQPVRRGEAVPVGSPDRRAMRTSSVRSMQLMLSKFTYGMGDLNPSFASGPFYLEVSKVSAYRGDAGATR
;
A
#
# COMPACT_ATOMS: atom_id res chain seq x y z
N ARG A 1 23.12 43.51 -2.69
CA ARG A 1 23.32 42.43 -1.67
C ARG A 1 21.94 42.01 -1.18
N VAL A 2 21.35 40.99 -1.79
CA VAL A 2 20.03 40.46 -1.40
C VAL A 2 20.29 39.29 -0.45
N VAL A 3 19.84 39.43 0.80
CA VAL A 3 20.00 38.44 1.87
C VAL A 3 18.94 37.35 1.68
N GLY A 4 19.39 36.13 1.40
CA GLY A 4 18.55 34.95 1.26
C GLY A 4 17.89 34.56 2.58
N ARG A 5 16.56 34.52 2.58
CA ARG A 5 15.78 33.87 3.64
C ARG A 5 15.90 32.36 3.46
N ARG A 6 16.57 31.68 4.40
CA ARG A 6 16.50 30.22 4.55
C ARG A 6 15.06 29.86 4.92
N VAL A 7 14.36 29.19 4.03
CA VAL A 7 13.10 28.51 4.35
C VAL A 7 13.48 27.28 5.18
N ARG A 8 13.20 27.37 6.49
CA ARG A 8 13.34 26.26 7.42
C ARG A 8 12.12 25.37 7.20
N TRP A 9 12.30 24.24 6.54
CA TRP A 9 11.27 23.20 6.47
C TRP A 9 10.97 22.75 7.89
N LEU A 10 9.72 22.96 8.35
CA LEU A 10 9.23 22.41 9.60
C LEU A 10 9.20 20.89 9.45
N ARG A 11 10.16 20.22 10.10
CA ARG A 11 10.12 18.78 10.35
C ARG A 11 8.91 18.53 11.26
N VAL A 12 7.85 17.98 10.71
CA VAL A 12 6.78 17.38 11.50
C VAL A 12 7.33 16.05 11.99
N GLU A 13 7.71 15.98 13.26
CA GLU A 13 8.06 14.71 13.90
C GLU A 13 6.82 13.82 13.90
N ALA A 14 6.97 12.61 13.34
CA ALA A 14 5.91 11.61 13.35
C ALA A 14 5.55 11.29 14.81
N SER A 15 4.26 11.27 15.08
CA SER A 15 3.70 11.07 16.41
C SER A 15 4.01 9.67 16.95
N ASP A 16 4.61 9.59 18.15
CA ASP A 16 4.78 8.33 18.87
C ASP A 16 3.40 7.67 19.09
N GLY A 17 3.23 6.47 18.54
CA GLY A 17 2.11 5.58 18.88
C GLY A 17 0.81 5.76 18.12
N GLY A 18 0.81 6.39 16.94
CA GLY A 18 -0.39 6.48 16.07
C GLY A 18 -1.52 7.32 16.65
N LYS A 19 -1.18 8.28 17.53
CA LYS A 19 -2.10 9.25 18.10
C LYS A 19 -2.06 10.54 17.28
N LEU A 20 -3.22 11.07 16.92
CA LEU A 20 -3.30 12.37 16.25
C LEU A 20 -2.65 13.45 17.13
N TRP A 21 -2.06 14.49 16.54
CA TRP A 21 -1.32 15.52 17.30
C TRP A 21 -2.11 16.16 18.45
N PHE A 22 -3.45 16.25 18.35
CA PHE A 22 -4.32 16.75 19.42
C PHE A 22 -4.64 15.71 20.51
N GLU A 23 -4.48 14.42 20.23
CA GLU A 23 -4.62 13.33 21.21
C GLU A 23 -3.42 13.25 22.18
N GLN A 24 -2.36 14.02 21.90
CA GLN A 24 -1.18 14.16 22.74
C GLN A 24 -1.28 15.34 23.73
N LEU A 25 -2.31 16.19 23.62
CA LEU A 25 -2.53 17.27 24.58
C LEU A 25 -2.92 16.69 25.94
N PRO A 26 -2.13 16.94 27.02
CA PRO A 26 -2.48 16.43 28.35
C PRO A 26 -3.85 16.99 28.76
N ILE A 27 -4.66 16.14 29.40
CA ILE A 27 -6.02 16.43 29.92
C ILE A 27 -7.11 16.55 28.82
N VAL A 28 -6.84 17.19 27.69
CA VAL A 28 -7.85 17.48 26.65
C VAL A 28 -7.88 16.43 25.54
N GLY A 29 -6.76 15.74 25.28
CA GLY A 29 -6.62 14.75 24.21
C GLY A 29 -7.59 13.56 24.27
N PRO A 30 -7.80 12.90 25.43
CA PRO A 30 -8.76 11.81 25.56
C PRO A 30 -10.21 12.26 25.35
N VAL A 31 -10.56 13.47 25.81
CA VAL A 31 -11.90 14.05 25.66
C VAL A 31 -12.15 14.41 24.20
N LEU A 32 -11.19 15.09 23.55
CA LEU A 32 -11.27 15.43 22.13
C LEU A 32 -11.33 14.16 21.27
N SER A 33 -10.53 13.13 21.53
CA SER A 33 -10.63 11.86 20.81
C SER A 33 -12.02 11.22 20.98
N ALA A 34 -12.60 11.22 22.19
CA ALA A 34 -13.92 10.62 22.42
C ALA A 34 -15.07 11.34 21.67
N VAL A 35 -14.95 12.66 21.46
CA VAL A 35 -16.00 13.47 20.80
C VAL A 35 -15.71 13.76 19.32
N THR A 36 -14.52 13.44 18.82
CA THR A 36 -14.15 13.68 17.41
C THR A 36 -14.86 12.67 16.52
N PRO A 37 -15.69 13.11 15.55
CA PRO A 37 -16.38 12.21 14.64
C PRO A 37 -15.39 11.30 13.90
N PRO A 38 -15.74 10.03 13.61
CA PRO A 38 -14.85 9.09 12.90
C PRO A 38 -14.27 9.65 11.60
N ARG A 39 -15.06 10.42 10.84
CA ARG A 39 -14.62 11.10 9.61
C ARG A 39 -13.51 12.11 9.84
N VAL A 40 -13.51 12.81 10.97
CA VAL A 40 -12.49 13.82 11.31
C VAL A 40 -11.20 13.13 11.76
N LYS A 41 -11.30 12.01 12.50
CA LYS A 41 -10.13 11.18 12.82
C LYS A 41 -9.49 10.61 11.56
N GLN A 42 -10.31 10.03 10.68
CA GLN A 42 -9.86 9.51 9.38
C GLN A 42 -9.18 10.60 8.54
N ALA A 43 -9.79 11.79 8.43
CA ALA A 43 -9.22 12.92 7.70
C ALA A 43 -7.87 13.38 8.30
N ALA A 44 -7.76 13.47 9.62
CA ALA A 44 -6.50 13.85 10.27
C ALA A 44 -5.40 12.80 10.09
N THR A 45 -5.75 11.52 10.14
CA THR A 45 -4.83 10.42 9.80
C THR A 45 -4.42 10.50 8.33
N GLU A 46 -5.36 10.67 7.39
CA GLU A 46 -5.04 10.86 5.97
C GLU A 46 -4.11 12.07 5.74
N MET A 47 -4.29 13.18 6.47
CA MET A 47 -3.38 14.34 6.39
C MET A 47 -1.96 14.02 6.84
N GLU A 48 -1.80 13.32 7.96
CA GLU A 48 -0.49 12.90 8.48
C GLU A 48 0.22 11.95 7.51
N TYR A 49 -0.54 11.06 6.85
CA TYR A 49 -0.03 10.04 5.94
C TYR A 49 0.29 10.57 4.53
N PHE A 50 -0.57 11.39 3.94
CA PHE A 50 -0.40 11.89 2.57
C PHE A 50 0.28 13.26 2.52
N GLY A 51 0.46 13.94 3.65
CA GLY A 51 1.06 15.28 3.71
C GLY A 51 0.28 16.34 2.92
N GLN A 52 -1.02 16.11 2.69
CA GLN A 52 -1.89 16.94 1.86
C GLN A 52 -3.24 17.20 2.55
N ALA A 53 -3.96 18.24 2.09
CA ALA A 53 -5.21 18.68 2.68
C ALA A 53 -6.29 17.57 2.69
N PRO A 54 -7.14 17.51 3.75
CA PRO A 54 -8.09 16.43 4.01
C PRO A 54 -9.28 16.37 3.02
N LEU A 55 -9.28 17.23 2.00
CA LEU A 55 -10.41 17.44 1.09
C LEU A 55 -10.06 17.13 -0.37
N GLN A 56 -8.94 16.45 -0.64
CA GLN A 56 -8.74 15.92 -1.99
C GLN A 56 -9.73 14.79 -2.28
N ALA A 57 -10.29 14.80 -3.49
CA ALA A 57 -11.21 13.78 -3.93
C ALA A 57 -10.56 12.40 -3.83
N ARG A 58 -11.29 11.45 -3.24
CA ARG A 58 -10.89 10.03 -3.25
C ARG A 58 -10.78 9.56 -4.70
N PRO A 59 -9.84 8.65 -5.02
CA PRO A 59 -9.79 8.07 -6.34
C PRO A 59 -11.12 7.37 -6.65
N THR A 60 -11.63 7.57 -7.86
CA THR A 60 -12.77 6.79 -8.35
C THR A 60 -12.31 5.37 -8.60
N ALA A 61 -13.01 4.39 -8.01
CA ALA A 61 -12.76 2.98 -8.34
C ALA A 61 -12.93 2.78 -9.86
N PRO A 62 -11.98 2.12 -10.55
CA PRO A 62 -12.19 1.76 -11.94
C PRO A 62 -13.42 0.84 -12.00
N THR A 63 -14.32 1.05 -12.96
CA THR A 63 -15.37 0.06 -13.23
C THR A 63 -14.71 -1.08 -13.99
N PRO A 64 -14.63 -2.30 -13.44
CA PRO A 64 -14.00 -3.40 -14.15
C PRO A 64 -14.95 -3.85 -15.26
N VAL A 65 -14.84 -3.25 -16.43
CA VAL A 65 -15.59 -3.70 -17.61
C VAL A 65 -14.78 -4.84 -18.20
N LEU A 66 -15.37 -6.04 -18.24
CA LEU A 66 -14.82 -7.15 -19.02
C LEU A 66 -14.72 -6.69 -20.47
N GLY A 67 -13.52 -6.28 -20.88
CA GLY A 67 -13.23 -5.97 -22.27
C GLY A 67 -13.20 -7.26 -23.07
N ALA A 68 -13.56 -7.19 -24.36
CA ALA A 68 -13.29 -8.24 -25.34
C ALA A 68 -11.77 -8.35 -25.67
N SER A 69 -10.89 -8.09 -24.70
CA SER A 69 -9.45 -8.18 -24.85
C SER A 69 -9.00 -9.62 -24.59
N SER A 70 -8.07 -10.09 -25.41
CA SER A 70 -7.48 -11.43 -25.35
C SER A 70 -6.69 -11.73 -24.07
N ARG A 71 -6.44 -10.74 -23.20
CA ARG A 71 -5.90 -10.93 -21.86
C ARG A 71 -7.06 -10.86 -20.88
N ASN A 72 -7.28 -11.95 -20.14
CA ASN A 72 -8.30 -12.10 -19.10
C ASN A 72 -8.01 -11.21 -17.87
N GLU A 73 -7.76 -9.91 -18.07
CA GLU A 73 -7.42 -8.97 -17.01
C GLU A 73 -7.98 -7.57 -17.28
N VAL A 74 -8.19 -6.79 -16.22
CA VAL A 74 -8.62 -5.39 -16.28
C VAL A 74 -7.68 -4.53 -15.42
N PRO A 75 -7.07 -3.46 -15.98
CA PRO A 75 -6.16 -2.62 -15.23
C PRO A 75 -6.89 -1.85 -14.12
N ILE A 76 -6.32 -1.92 -12.91
CA ILE A 76 -6.73 -1.15 -11.74
C ILE A 76 -5.88 0.12 -11.64
N TYR A 77 -4.57 -0.03 -11.80
CA TYR A 77 -3.61 1.06 -11.93
C TYR A 77 -2.68 0.81 -13.11
N ASP A 78 -2.54 1.80 -13.99
CA ASP A 78 -1.64 1.78 -15.15
C ASP A 78 -0.68 2.98 -15.07
N PHE A 79 0.57 2.69 -14.72
CA PHE A 79 1.65 3.67 -14.58
C PHE A 79 2.53 3.79 -15.82
N THR A 80 2.22 3.05 -16.89
CA THR A 80 2.92 3.17 -18.17
C THR A 80 2.71 4.56 -18.77
N SER A 81 3.48 4.91 -19.79
CA SER A 81 3.36 6.20 -20.46
C SER A 81 2.02 6.38 -21.19
N SER A 82 1.36 5.28 -21.55
CA SER A 82 -0.02 5.28 -22.07
C SER A 82 -1.09 5.29 -20.98
N GLY A 83 -0.72 5.03 -19.73
CA GLY A 83 -1.61 4.99 -18.57
C GLY A 83 -1.93 6.38 -18.02
N LYS A 84 -2.98 6.46 -17.19
CA LYS A 84 -3.44 7.72 -16.57
C LYS A 84 -2.95 7.92 -15.14
N ASP A 85 -2.42 6.87 -14.50
CA ASP A 85 -2.22 6.87 -13.05
C ASP A 85 -0.88 7.45 -12.64
N ALA A 86 0.12 7.46 -13.53
CA ALA A 86 1.42 8.09 -13.28
C ALA A 86 1.28 9.59 -12.92
N ALA A 87 0.45 10.33 -13.66
CA ALA A 87 0.23 11.76 -13.42
C ALA A 87 -0.44 12.05 -12.06
N ASN A 88 -1.24 11.10 -11.54
CA ASN A 88 -1.98 11.25 -10.29
C ASN A 88 -1.33 10.51 -9.11
N PHE A 89 -0.15 9.91 -9.31
CA PHE A 89 0.47 9.01 -8.33
C PHE A 89 0.56 9.64 -6.94
N ARG A 90 1.07 10.87 -6.82
CA ARG A 90 1.23 11.58 -5.53
C ARG A 90 -0.08 11.93 -4.85
N ALA A 91 -1.18 12.02 -5.59
CA ALA A 91 -2.50 12.27 -5.03
C ALA A 91 -3.17 10.96 -4.58
N VAL A 92 -2.70 9.80 -5.02
CA VAL A 92 -3.32 8.51 -4.70
C VAL A 92 -2.46 7.70 -3.73
N TRP A 93 -1.15 7.70 -3.90
CA TRP A 93 -0.20 6.85 -3.17
C TRP A 93 0.61 7.66 -2.16
N GLY A 94 0.66 7.18 -0.92
CA GLY A 94 1.39 7.78 0.21
C GLY A 94 2.29 6.77 0.89
N ALA A 95 3.40 7.24 1.47
CA ALA A 95 4.34 6.38 2.18
C ALA A 95 3.85 6.02 3.59
N LEU A 96 4.14 4.80 4.03
CA LEU A 96 3.89 4.31 5.39
C LEU A 96 5.08 3.45 5.82
N ASN A 97 5.91 3.98 6.72
CA ASN A 97 7.17 3.37 7.13
C ASN A 97 7.17 3.06 8.63
N ASP A 98 8.14 2.26 9.06
CA ASP A 98 8.28 1.79 10.44
C ASP A 98 8.63 2.86 11.49
N VAL A 99 8.80 4.12 11.10
CA VAL A 99 9.01 5.25 12.01
C VAL A 99 7.89 5.35 13.04
N VAL A 100 6.65 4.98 12.68
CA VAL A 100 5.52 4.90 13.61
C VAL A 100 5.71 3.89 14.76
N MET A 101 6.66 2.97 14.60
CA MET A 101 7.05 1.93 15.56
C MET A 101 8.47 2.17 16.13
N GLY A 102 9.03 3.37 15.98
CA GLY A 102 10.39 3.69 16.43
C GLY A 102 11.51 3.14 15.53
N GLY A 103 11.17 2.75 14.28
CA GLY A 103 12.15 2.39 13.26
C GLY A 103 12.79 3.59 12.58
N SER A 104 13.85 3.34 11.82
CA SER A 104 14.59 4.35 11.07
C SER A 104 14.57 4.10 9.56
N SER A 105 13.60 3.32 9.07
CA SER A 105 13.48 3.07 7.64
C SER A 105 12.95 4.30 6.92
N GLU A 106 13.55 4.61 5.78
CA GLU A 106 13.18 5.74 4.93
C GLU A 106 12.88 5.24 3.53
N GLY A 107 11.62 5.29 3.11
CA GLY A 107 11.29 5.11 1.71
C GLY A 107 9.96 5.73 1.32
N ALA A 108 9.76 5.83 0.02
CA ALA A 108 8.61 6.50 -0.56
C ALA A 108 8.30 5.94 -1.95
N GLY A 109 7.09 6.26 -2.42
CA GLY A 109 6.72 6.07 -3.81
C GLY A 109 7.27 7.18 -4.70
N SER A 110 7.57 6.88 -5.96
CA SER A 110 7.83 7.85 -7.02
C SER A 110 7.42 7.30 -8.38
N ILE A 111 7.34 8.15 -9.39
CA ILE A 111 7.29 7.72 -10.79
C ILE A 111 8.70 7.81 -11.36
N VAL A 112 9.15 6.76 -12.03
CA VAL A 112 10.46 6.68 -12.69
C VAL A 112 10.30 6.22 -14.13
N THR A 113 11.30 6.49 -14.97
CA THR A 113 11.34 6.08 -16.37
C THR A 113 12.31 4.92 -16.55
N ILE A 114 11.82 3.82 -17.12
CA ILE A 114 12.61 2.63 -17.42
C ILE A 114 12.46 2.34 -18.91
N PRO A 115 13.49 2.62 -19.74
CA PRO A 115 13.39 2.52 -21.20
C PRO A 115 13.06 1.12 -21.72
N GLU A 116 13.36 0.08 -20.95
CA GLU A 116 13.30 -1.32 -21.37
C GLU A 116 11.92 -1.99 -21.24
N GLU A 117 10.90 -1.31 -20.69
CA GLU A 117 9.56 -1.87 -20.45
C GLU A 117 8.45 -0.92 -20.93
N ASP A 118 7.57 -1.43 -21.82
CA ASP A 118 6.30 -0.82 -22.30
C ASP A 118 6.30 0.71 -22.41
N GLY A 119 7.40 1.29 -22.92
CA GLY A 119 7.45 2.70 -23.29
C GLY A 119 7.63 3.71 -22.15
N GLY A 120 8.16 3.32 -20.98
CA GLY A 120 9.04 4.24 -20.26
C GLY A 120 8.53 4.96 -19.00
N THR A 121 7.48 4.51 -18.31
CA THR A 121 7.25 4.92 -16.90
C THR A 121 6.70 3.80 -16.04
N CYS A 122 7.03 3.81 -14.75
CA CYS A 122 6.44 2.93 -13.75
C CYS A 122 6.40 3.62 -12.38
N ALA A 123 5.58 3.09 -11.46
CA ALA A 123 5.68 3.43 -10.06
C ALA A 123 6.87 2.71 -9.43
N ARG A 124 7.60 3.38 -8.53
CA ARG A 124 8.69 2.80 -7.75
C ARG A 124 8.42 3.00 -6.27
N LEU A 125 8.37 1.91 -5.52
CA LEU A 125 8.60 1.90 -4.08
C LEU A 125 10.11 1.71 -3.88
N GLY A 126 10.77 2.62 -3.17
CA GLY A 126 12.19 2.45 -2.87
C GLY A 126 12.67 3.34 -1.74
N GLY A 127 13.86 3.03 -1.25
CA GLY A 127 14.46 3.71 -0.10
C GLY A 127 15.47 2.82 0.59
N VAL A 128 15.67 3.05 1.88
CA VAL A 128 16.50 2.24 2.79
C VAL A 128 15.60 1.66 3.88
N VAL A 129 15.63 0.35 4.05
CA VAL A 129 14.92 -0.35 5.13
C VAL A 129 15.91 -0.75 6.23
N GLU A 130 15.50 -0.63 7.49
CA GLU A 130 16.32 -1.01 8.65
C GLU A 130 15.60 -2.01 9.56
N GLY A 131 16.14 -3.21 9.71
CA GLY A 131 15.52 -4.33 10.40
C GLY A 131 15.72 -4.39 11.92
N GLN A 132 16.43 -3.45 12.53
CA GLN A 132 16.71 -3.47 13.98
C GLN A 132 15.45 -3.28 14.84
N SER A 133 14.50 -2.46 14.38
CA SER A 133 13.23 -2.20 15.07
C SER A 133 12.04 -2.75 14.27
N GLY A 134 11.22 -1.88 13.66
CA GLY A 134 10.00 -2.29 12.94
C GLY A 134 10.26 -2.96 11.60
N GLY A 135 11.26 -2.50 10.83
CA GLY A 135 11.74 -3.18 9.64
C GLY A 135 10.74 -3.23 8.50
N PHE A 136 10.07 -2.12 8.18
CA PHE A 136 9.21 -2.05 7.00
C PHE A 136 9.17 -0.67 6.34
N VAL A 137 8.95 -0.70 5.02
CA VAL A 137 8.69 0.46 4.18
C VAL A 137 7.57 0.10 3.23
N SER A 138 6.61 0.99 3.03
CA SER A 138 5.46 0.72 2.17
C SER A 138 4.88 1.95 1.50
N ILE A 139 4.09 1.74 0.47
CA ILE A 139 3.19 2.74 -0.11
C ILE A 139 1.77 2.20 -0.14
N ARG A 140 0.81 3.04 0.26
CA ARG A 140 -0.62 2.71 0.31
C ARG A 140 -1.43 3.71 -0.50
N THR A 141 -2.47 3.22 -1.17
CA THR A 141 -3.42 4.07 -1.88
C THR A 141 -4.44 4.68 -0.92
N ARG A 142 -4.95 5.87 -1.23
CA ARG A 142 -6.20 6.35 -0.62
C ARG A 142 -7.32 5.37 -0.88
N ASN A 143 -8.28 5.33 0.04
CA ASN A 143 -9.50 4.56 -0.17
C ASN A 143 -10.23 5.08 -1.41
N PHE A 144 -10.73 4.16 -2.24
CA PHE A 144 -11.65 4.51 -3.30
C PHE A 144 -12.92 5.15 -2.72
N ASP A 145 -13.49 6.09 -3.46
CA ASP A 145 -14.74 6.75 -3.05
C ASP A 145 -15.89 5.73 -2.92
N SER A 146 -16.01 4.86 -3.92
CA SER A 146 -16.87 3.69 -3.93
C SER A 146 -16.02 2.41 -3.89
N PRO A 147 -16.48 1.33 -3.26
CA PRO A 147 -15.75 0.08 -3.25
C PRO A 147 -15.56 -0.46 -4.67
N LEU A 148 -14.38 -1.02 -4.93
CA LEU A 148 -14.06 -1.73 -6.16
C LEU A 148 -14.54 -3.18 -6.05
N ASP A 149 -15.47 -3.57 -6.92
CA ASP A 149 -15.98 -4.94 -6.99
C ASP A 149 -15.10 -5.81 -7.91
N LEU A 150 -14.33 -6.70 -7.31
CA LEU A 150 -13.48 -7.68 -7.97
C LEU A 150 -14.02 -9.12 -7.84
N SER A 151 -15.29 -9.30 -7.47
CA SER A 151 -15.88 -10.63 -7.24
C SER A 151 -15.90 -11.55 -8.47
N ALA A 152 -15.78 -10.97 -9.66
CA ALA A 152 -15.72 -11.70 -10.93
C ALA A 152 -14.29 -12.14 -11.34
N TYR A 153 -13.28 -11.91 -10.50
CA TYR A 153 -11.86 -12.15 -10.78
C TYR A 153 -11.27 -13.11 -9.75
N ASP A 154 -10.16 -13.76 -10.11
CA ASP A 154 -9.50 -14.77 -9.28
C ASP A 154 -8.42 -14.15 -8.38
N GLY A 155 -7.90 -12.98 -8.76
CA GLY A 155 -6.90 -12.28 -7.97
C GLY A 155 -6.42 -10.96 -8.58
N VAL A 156 -5.28 -10.49 -8.08
CA VAL A 156 -4.58 -9.30 -8.55
C VAL A 156 -3.27 -9.73 -9.23
N ARG A 157 -3.00 -9.18 -10.42
CA ARG A 157 -1.74 -9.35 -11.15
C ARG A 157 -0.91 -8.08 -11.03
N LEU A 158 0.37 -8.26 -10.74
CA LEU A 158 1.37 -7.19 -10.76
C LEU A 158 2.33 -7.42 -11.91
N ARG A 159 2.48 -6.42 -12.80
CA ARG A 159 3.63 -6.35 -13.70
C ARG A 159 4.72 -5.57 -12.98
N CYS A 160 5.75 -6.26 -12.49
CA CYS A 160 6.74 -5.67 -11.60
C CYS A 160 8.17 -6.16 -11.83
N ARG A 161 9.14 -5.35 -11.39
CA ARG A 161 10.57 -5.63 -11.32
C ARG A 161 11.08 -5.26 -9.93
N GLY A 162 11.83 -6.14 -9.29
CA GLY A 162 12.38 -5.90 -7.96
C GLY A 162 13.87 -6.18 -7.90
N ASP A 163 14.41 -6.10 -6.69
CA ASP A 163 15.80 -6.35 -6.34
C ASP A 163 16.05 -7.78 -5.78
N GLY A 164 15.11 -8.70 -5.98
CA GLY A 164 15.17 -10.05 -5.43
C GLY A 164 14.56 -10.18 -4.03
N ASN A 165 14.10 -9.08 -3.41
CA ASN A 165 13.32 -9.18 -2.18
C ASN A 165 11.93 -9.79 -2.43
N ARG A 166 11.40 -10.41 -1.38
CA ARG A 166 10.00 -10.79 -1.21
C ARG A 166 9.23 -9.61 -0.64
N PHE A 167 8.20 -9.20 -1.37
CA PHE A 167 7.33 -8.08 -1.01
C PHE A 167 5.94 -8.60 -0.60
N LYS A 168 5.09 -7.68 -0.15
CA LYS A 168 3.67 -7.94 0.11
C LYS A 168 2.79 -7.06 -0.73
N LEU A 169 1.72 -7.65 -1.22
CA LEU A 169 0.51 -6.97 -1.61
C LEU A 169 -0.46 -7.03 -0.44
N ILE A 170 -0.97 -5.88 -0.03
CA ILE A 170 -1.94 -5.75 1.05
C ILE A 170 -3.20 -5.12 0.50
N LEU A 171 -4.35 -5.77 0.73
CA LEU A 171 -5.66 -5.28 0.34
C LEU A 171 -6.50 -4.99 1.57
N TYR A 172 -7.32 -3.95 1.47
CA TYR A 172 -8.28 -3.56 2.50
C TYR A 172 -9.68 -3.62 1.90
N ASP A 173 -10.64 -4.21 2.62
CA ASP A 173 -12.02 -4.35 2.17
C ASP A 173 -13.04 -3.57 3.03
N GLU A 174 -12.52 -2.75 3.95
CA GLU A 174 -13.28 -1.89 4.86
C GLU A 174 -12.78 -0.45 4.78
N ASP A 175 -13.67 0.51 5.07
CA ASP A 175 -13.34 1.93 5.02
C ASP A 175 -12.52 2.42 6.22
N ASP A 176 -12.44 1.61 7.29
CA ASP A 176 -11.63 1.92 8.47
C ASP A 176 -10.14 1.78 8.12
N TRP A 177 -9.41 2.88 8.25
CA TRP A 177 -8.00 2.97 7.90
C TRP A 177 -7.07 2.25 8.88
N TRP A 178 -7.46 2.14 10.16
CA TRP A 178 -6.57 1.72 11.26
C TRP A 178 -7.08 0.50 12.05
N GLY A 179 -8.40 0.35 12.19
CA GLY A 179 -9.00 -0.74 12.95
C GLY A 179 -9.38 -1.98 12.13
N SER A 180 -9.37 -1.87 10.80
CA SER A 180 -9.77 -2.97 9.92
C SER A 180 -8.74 -4.10 9.88
N ILE A 181 -9.24 -5.28 9.50
CA ILE A 181 -8.39 -6.41 9.13
C ILE A 181 -7.84 -6.13 7.73
N ALA A 182 -6.51 -6.13 7.62
CA ALA A 182 -5.81 -6.07 6.35
C ALA A 182 -5.62 -7.49 5.80
N PHE A 183 -5.62 -7.64 4.49
CA PHE A 183 -5.40 -8.91 3.83
C PHE A 183 -4.05 -8.89 3.17
N HIS A 184 -3.14 -9.75 3.63
CA HIS A 184 -1.75 -9.76 3.18
C HIS A 184 -1.50 -10.99 2.30
N ALA A 185 -0.80 -10.80 1.18
CA ALA A 185 -0.22 -11.88 0.39
C ALA A 185 1.22 -11.50 0.01
N ALA A 186 2.15 -12.43 0.22
CA ALA A 186 3.56 -12.23 -0.12
C ALA A 186 3.87 -12.76 -1.52
N PHE A 187 4.75 -12.06 -2.24
CA PHE A 187 5.21 -12.46 -3.56
C PHE A 187 6.70 -12.18 -3.73
N ASP A 188 7.35 -13.01 -4.54
CA ASP A 188 8.79 -12.94 -4.77
C ASP A 188 9.10 -12.13 -6.04
N THR A 189 10.26 -11.48 -6.06
CA THR A 189 10.81 -10.84 -7.26
C THR A 189 12.11 -11.52 -7.66
N VAL A 190 12.49 -11.36 -8.93
CA VAL A 190 13.82 -11.73 -9.42
C VAL A 190 14.57 -10.44 -9.71
N GLU A 191 15.78 -10.33 -9.18
CA GLU A 191 16.59 -9.12 -9.29
C GLU A 191 16.72 -8.65 -10.75
N GLY A 192 16.25 -7.44 -11.03
CA GLY A 192 16.38 -6.81 -12.35
C GLY A 192 15.47 -7.39 -13.45
N ALA A 193 14.65 -8.39 -13.17
CA ALA A 193 13.76 -9.01 -14.15
C ALA A 193 12.31 -8.53 -14.00
N TRP A 194 11.68 -8.20 -15.13
CA TRP A 194 10.24 -7.93 -15.18
C TRP A 194 9.45 -9.23 -15.20
N LEU A 195 8.45 -9.31 -14.33
CA LEU A 195 7.60 -10.48 -14.13
C LEU A 195 6.12 -10.06 -14.11
N ASP A 196 5.27 -10.96 -14.58
CA ASP A 196 3.84 -10.94 -14.27
C ASP A 196 3.58 -11.86 -13.08
N VAL A 197 3.26 -11.27 -11.94
CA VAL A 197 3.04 -11.97 -10.67
C VAL A 197 1.56 -12.03 -10.38
N ASP A 198 0.98 -13.22 -10.46
CA ASP A 198 -0.40 -13.48 -10.07
C ASP A 198 -0.51 -13.73 -8.57
N VAL A 199 -1.36 -12.95 -7.91
CA VAL A 199 -1.66 -13.06 -6.48
C VAL A 199 -3.15 -13.42 -6.33
N PRO A 200 -3.48 -14.72 -6.24
CA PRO A 200 -4.85 -15.18 -6.04
C PRO A 200 -5.48 -14.64 -4.76
N PHE A 201 -6.79 -14.34 -4.79
CA PHE A 201 -7.51 -13.92 -3.58
C PHE A 201 -7.48 -14.97 -2.46
N THR A 202 -7.33 -16.25 -2.81
CA THR A 202 -7.20 -17.36 -1.86
C THR A 202 -5.92 -17.34 -1.03
N ASP A 203 -4.89 -16.63 -1.50
CA ASP A 203 -3.57 -16.63 -0.86
C ASP A 203 -3.48 -15.54 0.22
N PHE A 204 -4.45 -14.63 0.26
CA PHE A 204 -4.50 -13.54 1.22
C PHE A 204 -4.87 -14.03 2.62
N GLN A 205 -4.00 -13.74 3.58
CA GLN A 205 -4.23 -14.01 5.00
C GLN A 205 -4.76 -12.76 5.72
N PRO A 206 -5.78 -12.90 6.60
CA PRO A 206 -6.24 -11.80 7.44
C PRO A 206 -5.19 -11.48 8.51
N VAL A 207 -4.79 -10.21 8.58
CA VAL A 207 -3.78 -9.67 9.48
C VAL A 207 -4.36 -8.44 10.19
N ARG A 208 -4.16 -8.34 11.50
CA ARG A 208 -4.53 -7.17 12.30
C ARG A 208 -3.29 -6.65 13.00
N ARG A 209 -2.92 -5.40 12.69
CA ARG A 209 -1.76 -4.71 13.31
C ARG A 209 -0.46 -5.51 13.25
N GLY A 210 -0.19 -6.10 12.09
CA GLY A 210 1.03 -6.86 11.85
C GLY A 210 0.98 -8.33 12.30
N GLU A 211 -0.08 -8.77 12.98
CA GLU A 211 -0.25 -10.15 13.43
C GLU A 211 -1.37 -10.88 12.69
N ALA A 212 -1.12 -12.11 12.25
CA ALA A 212 -2.13 -12.95 11.63
C ALA A 212 -3.31 -13.17 12.59
N VAL A 213 -4.53 -13.05 12.07
CA VAL A 213 -5.73 -13.33 12.85
C VAL A 213 -5.76 -14.84 13.15
N PRO A 214 -5.78 -15.26 14.43
CA PRO A 214 -5.67 -16.68 14.79
C PRO A 214 -6.75 -17.56 14.17
N VAL A 215 -6.40 -18.80 13.84
CA VAL A 215 -7.37 -19.81 13.40
C VAL A 215 -8.41 -20.01 14.51
N GLY A 216 -9.69 -20.00 14.15
CA GLY A 216 -10.81 -20.11 15.09
C GLY A 216 -11.24 -18.80 15.76
N SER A 217 -10.55 -17.69 15.52
CA SER A 217 -11.03 -16.37 15.94
C SER A 217 -12.32 -16.01 15.20
N PRO A 218 -13.33 -15.41 15.87
CA PRO A 218 -14.55 -14.93 15.22
C PRO A 218 -14.27 -13.85 14.15
N ASP A 219 -13.12 -13.19 14.27
CA ASP A 219 -12.68 -12.15 13.33
C ASP A 219 -12.00 -12.73 12.08
N ARG A 220 -11.65 -14.03 12.07
CA ARG A 220 -10.98 -14.64 10.93
C ARG A 220 -11.99 -14.90 9.80
N ARG A 221 -11.86 -14.13 8.72
CA ARG A 221 -12.69 -14.23 7.52
C ARG A 221 -11.86 -14.17 6.24
N ALA A 222 -12.42 -14.66 5.14
CA ALA A 222 -11.91 -14.40 3.80
C ALA A 222 -12.16 -12.95 3.38
N MET A 223 -11.38 -12.47 2.41
CA MET A 223 -11.50 -11.13 1.86
C MET A 223 -12.82 -10.94 1.13
N ARG A 224 -13.48 -9.79 1.34
CA ARG A 224 -14.64 -9.39 0.53
C ARG A 224 -14.16 -8.78 -0.78
N THR A 225 -14.02 -9.62 -1.80
CA THR A 225 -13.59 -9.21 -3.15
C THR A 225 -14.54 -8.21 -3.80
N SER A 226 -15.82 -8.19 -3.41
CA SER A 226 -16.81 -7.21 -3.88
C SER A 226 -16.68 -5.81 -3.26
N SER A 227 -15.76 -5.60 -2.31
CA SER A 227 -15.66 -4.38 -1.53
C SER A 227 -14.23 -3.89 -1.33
N VAL A 228 -13.35 -4.05 -2.33
CA VAL A 228 -11.95 -3.62 -2.21
C VAL A 228 -11.89 -2.09 -2.09
N ARG A 229 -11.25 -1.58 -1.03
CA ARG A 229 -11.17 -0.16 -0.69
C ARG A 229 -9.83 0.47 -0.99
N SER A 230 -8.72 -0.21 -0.70
CA SER A 230 -7.38 0.31 -0.97
C SER A 230 -6.37 -0.82 -1.13
N MET A 231 -5.21 -0.47 -1.67
CA MET A 231 -4.10 -1.37 -1.93
C MET A 231 -2.82 -0.81 -1.33
N GLN A 232 -1.89 -1.69 -0.96
CA GLN A 232 -0.60 -1.31 -0.43
C GLN A 232 0.48 -2.29 -0.87
N LEU A 233 1.66 -1.76 -1.16
CA LEU A 233 2.87 -2.52 -1.47
C LEU A 233 3.88 -2.29 -0.36
N MET A 234 4.48 -3.36 0.15
CA MET A 234 5.33 -3.30 1.33
C MET A 234 6.55 -4.23 1.21
N LEU A 235 7.72 -3.72 1.59
CA LEU A 235 8.83 -4.56 2.05
C LEU A 235 8.78 -4.60 3.58
N SER A 236 8.89 -5.79 4.16
CA SER A 236 8.86 -5.97 5.61
C SER A 236 9.72 -7.15 6.04
N LYS A 237 10.32 -7.02 7.24
CA LYS A 237 11.04 -8.07 7.96
C LYS A 237 10.18 -9.28 8.29
N PHE A 238 8.88 -9.08 8.49
CA PHE A 238 7.93 -10.13 8.84
C PHE A 238 7.00 -10.40 7.67
N THR A 239 6.47 -11.61 7.53
CA THR A 239 5.51 -11.97 6.47
C THR A 239 4.06 -11.86 6.99
N TYR A 240 3.65 -12.72 7.92
CA TYR A 240 2.29 -12.70 8.50
C TYR A 240 2.24 -12.54 10.03
N GLY A 241 3.35 -12.22 10.69
CA GLY A 241 3.41 -12.04 12.14
C GLY A 241 4.86 -11.95 12.64
N MET A 242 5.07 -11.54 13.89
CA MET A 242 6.43 -11.41 14.45
C MET A 242 7.23 -12.72 14.47
N GLY A 243 6.55 -13.87 14.43
CA GLY A 243 7.19 -15.20 14.37
C GLY A 243 7.52 -15.69 12.95
N ASP A 244 7.10 -14.97 11.91
CA ASP A 244 7.19 -15.39 10.51
C ASP A 244 8.10 -14.42 9.76
N LEU A 245 9.41 -14.71 9.75
CA LEU A 245 10.41 -13.85 9.14
C LEU A 245 10.38 -13.94 7.62
N ASN A 246 10.58 -12.81 6.97
CA ASN A 246 10.81 -12.74 5.53
C ASN A 246 12.24 -13.22 5.22
N PRO A 247 12.42 -14.36 4.55
CA PRO A 247 13.73 -14.99 4.38
C PRO A 247 14.67 -14.20 3.46
N SER A 248 14.15 -13.35 2.57
CA SER A 248 14.97 -12.53 1.68
C SER A 248 15.31 -11.16 2.28
N PHE A 249 14.74 -10.81 3.44
CA PHE A 249 14.87 -9.46 3.96
C PHE A 249 16.30 -9.14 4.38
N ALA A 250 16.80 -8.00 3.93
CA ALA A 250 18.08 -7.43 4.36
C ALA A 250 17.92 -5.92 4.62
N SER A 251 18.53 -5.42 5.70
CA SER A 251 18.68 -3.97 5.90
C SER A 251 19.51 -3.40 4.75
N GLY A 252 19.12 -2.23 4.25
CA GLY A 252 19.82 -1.55 3.17
C GLY A 252 18.91 -0.96 2.11
N PRO A 253 19.49 -0.49 0.99
CA PRO A 253 18.73 0.04 -0.12
C PRO A 253 17.90 -1.05 -0.77
N PHE A 254 16.69 -0.71 -1.18
CA PHE A 254 15.80 -1.63 -1.89
C PHE A 254 14.95 -0.92 -2.94
N TYR A 255 14.38 -1.69 -3.86
CA TYR A 255 13.36 -1.19 -4.77
C TYR A 255 12.37 -2.25 -5.26
N LEU A 256 11.16 -1.77 -5.55
CA LEU A 256 10.12 -2.45 -6.30
C LEU A 256 9.54 -1.48 -7.32
N GLU A 257 9.59 -1.84 -8.58
CA GLU A 257 9.05 -1.10 -9.70
C GLU A 257 7.81 -1.83 -10.24
N VAL A 258 6.70 -1.12 -10.43
CA VAL A 258 5.42 -1.67 -10.87
C VAL A 258 4.90 -0.82 -12.01
N SER A 259 4.75 -1.42 -13.18
CA SER A 259 4.18 -0.72 -14.35
C SER A 259 2.66 -0.80 -14.35
N LYS A 260 2.09 -1.92 -13.89
CA LYS A 260 0.65 -2.16 -13.89
C LYS A 260 0.19 -3.03 -12.71
N VAL A 261 -0.98 -2.71 -12.19
CA VAL A 261 -1.76 -3.54 -11.25
C VAL A 261 -3.09 -3.83 -11.92
N SER A 262 -3.43 -5.11 -12.09
CA SER A 262 -4.66 -5.54 -12.78
C SER A 262 -5.45 -6.53 -11.93
N ALA A 263 -6.77 -6.56 -12.08
CA ALA A 263 -7.56 -7.72 -11.68
C ALA A 263 -7.46 -8.77 -12.80
N TYR A 264 -7.19 -10.03 -12.48
CA TYR A 264 -7.09 -11.10 -13.48
C TYR A 264 -8.08 -12.22 -13.21
N ARG A 265 -8.49 -12.90 -14.28
CA ARG A 265 -9.17 -14.19 -14.24
C ARG A 265 -8.22 -15.23 -14.81
N GLY A 266 -7.99 -16.30 -14.07
CA GLY A 266 -7.20 -17.42 -14.53
C GLY A 266 -7.87 -18.07 -15.74
N ASP A 267 -7.06 -18.59 -16.67
CA ASP A 267 -7.59 -19.38 -17.77
C ASP A 267 -8.23 -20.64 -17.18
N ALA A 268 -9.50 -20.90 -17.51
CA ALA A 268 -10.31 -22.00 -16.97
C ALA A 268 -9.83 -23.42 -17.34
N GLY A 269 -8.53 -23.63 -17.59
CA GLY A 269 -7.95 -24.90 -18.03
C GLY A 269 -6.52 -25.19 -17.58
N ALA A 270 -5.86 -24.32 -16.81
CA ALA A 270 -4.55 -24.63 -16.24
C ALA A 270 -4.72 -25.20 -14.82
N THR A 271 -5.01 -26.50 -14.74
CA THR A 271 -4.85 -27.27 -13.49
C THR A 271 -3.42 -27.11 -12.97
N ARG A 272 -3.32 -26.76 -11.68
CA ARG A 272 -2.09 -26.69 -10.87
C ARG A 272 -1.19 -27.90 -11.02
#